data_AF-A0A267WIV9-F1
#
_entry.id   AF-A0A267WIV9-F1
#
_cell.length_a   1.000
_cell.length_b   1.000
_cell.length_c   1.000
_cell.angle_alpha   90.00
_cell.angle_beta   90.00
_cell.angle_gamma   90.00
#
_symmetry.space_group_name_H-M   'P 1'
#
loop_
_entity.id
_entity.type
_entity.pdbx_description
1 polymer ?
#
loop_
_entity_poly.entity_id
_entity_poly.type
_entity_poly.pdbx_seq_one_letter_code
_entity_poly.pdbx_strand_id
1 'polypeptide(L)'
;LQKLTKPAFDLDSIASSAEELKYVGALKRAVGDEFKEPSDEFVKLLASHVYEGAFYASVMEKFRPLVAKALKQYLSDQVNDRLKTALGADDIKIDTIEPDANEETNDEDESGGNDDDGIVTTEEEIAGYRIIKAIACSDVDPERVTMRDAKGYCAIFLDDNNRKPIVRLYFNTKQKYLGVFDENKNCERMPIDTLNGIYAYSEQIREEVRRLL
;
A
#
# COMPACT_ATOMS: atom_id res chain seq x y z
N LEU A 1 52.06 15.07 -25.26
CA LEU A 1 50.90 15.36 -26.14
C LEU A 1 50.42 14.06 -26.79
N GLN A 2 49.18 14.00 -27.29
CA GLN A 2 48.48 12.82 -27.83
C GLN A 2 47.92 11.80 -26.80
N LYS A 3 46.71 12.09 -26.30
CA LYS A 3 45.67 11.10 -25.94
C LYS A 3 44.29 11.66 -26.28
N LEU A 4 44.03 11.85 -27.58
CA LEU A 4 42.72 12.24 -28.13
C LEU A 4 42.46 11.48 -29.43
N THR A 5 42.07 10.21 -29.30
CA THR A 5 41.53 9.43 -30.40
C THR A 5 40.07 9.13 -30.08
N LYS A 6 39.13 9.65 -30.88
CA LYS A 6 37.74 9.18 -30.93
C LYS A 6 37.63 8.16 -32.06
N PRO A 7 37.26 6.89 -31.80
CA PRO A 7 36.84 5.98 -32.85
C PRO A 7 35.61 5.14 -32.45
N ALA A 8 34.58 5.75 -31.87
CA ALA A 8 33.26 5.15 -31.64
C ALA A 8 32.23 6.24 -31.28
N PHE A 9 31.72 6.97 -32.27
CA PHE A 9 30.46 7.72 -32.12
C PHE A 9 29.42 7.00 -32.97
N ASP A 10 28.94 5.88 -32.43
CA ASP A 10 28.20 4.86 -33.15
C ASP A 10 26.74 5.28 -33.31
N LEU A 11 26.41 5.78 -34.51
CA LEU A 11 25.06 6.23 -34.87
C LEU A 11 24.09 5.06 -35.03
N ASP A 12 24.57 3.87 -35.40
CA ASP A 12 23.75 2.67 -35.51
C ASP A 12 23.42 2.11 -34.12
N SER A 13 24.36 2.16 -33.17
CA SER A 13 24.07 1.91 -31.75
C SER A 13 23.06 2.91 -31.19
N ILE A 14 23.19 4.21 -31.48
CA ILE A 14 22.23 5.22 -31.02
C ILE A 14 20.84 5.01 -31.64
N ALA A 15 20.76 4.69 -32.94
CA ALA A 15 19.51 4.39 -33.63
C ALA A 15 18.86 3.11 -33.09
N SER A 16 19.62 2.04 -32.96
CA SER A 16 19.18 0.76 -32.39
C SER A 16 18.69 0.92 -30.95
N SER A 17 19.40 1.67 -30.10
CA SER A 17 18.94 1.99 -28.74
C SER A 17 17.66 2.84 -28.72
N ALA A 18 17.46 3.75 -29.69
CA ALA A 18 16.23 4.52 -29.80
C ALA A 18 15.02 3.67 -30.25
N GLU A 19 15.24 2.71 -31.15
CA GLU A 19 14.23 1.73 -31.53
C GLU A 19 13.93 0.74 -30.39
N GLU A 20 14.95 0.23 -29.71
CA GLU A 20 14.82 -0.62 -28.52
C GLU A 20 14.01 0.08 -27.42
N LEU A 21 14.33 1.33 -27.07
CA LEU A 21 13.56 2.12 -26.11
C LEU A 21 12.09 2.30 -26.53
N LYS A 22 11.82 2.45 -27.84
CA LYS A 22 10.46 2.53 -28.39
C LYS A 22 9.72 1.19 -28.26
N TYR A 23 10.36 0.06 -28.58
CA TYR A 23 9.76 -1.27 -28.48
C TYR A 23 9.58 -1.72 -27.03
N VAL A 24 10.57 -1.52 -26.16
CA VAL A 24 10.47 -1.76 -24.70
C VAL A 24 9.38 -0.88 -24.08
N GLY A 25 9.27 0.39 -24.50
CA GLY A 25 8.20 1.29 -24.07
C GLY A 25 6.81 0.88 -24.57
N ALA A 26 6.70 0.20 -25.71
CA ALA A 26 5.44 -0.36 -26.21
C ALA A 26 5.08 -1.67 -25.48
N LEU A 27 6.03 -2.59 -25.33
CA LEU A 27 5.88 -3.84 -24.58
C LEU A 27 5.46 -3.58 -23.13
N LYS A 28 6.07 -2.61 -22.46
CA LYS A 28 5.70 -2.21 -21.08
C LYS A 28 4.27 -1.69 -20.97
N ARG A 29 3.72 -1.06 -22.02
CA ARG A 29 2.30 -0.66 -22.05
C ARG A 29 1.41 -1.87 -22.26
N ALA A 30 1.70 -2.70 -23.27
CA ALA A 30 0.94 -3.92 -23.55
C ALA A 30 0.83 -4.83 -22.31
N VAL A 31 1.95 -5.13 -21.64
CA VAL A 31 1.96 -5.89 -20.37
C VAL A 31 1.17 -5.17 -19.27
N GLY A 32 1.26 -3.84 -19.18
CA GLY A 32 0.51 -3.03 -18.21
C GLY A 32 -1.00 -2.98 -18.44
N ASP A 33 -1.47 -3.27 -19.66
CA ASP A 33 -2.89 -3.37 -20.00
C ASP A 33 -3.38 -4.83 -19.82
N GLU A 34 -2.56 -5.81 -20.22
CA GLU A 34 -2.75 -7.25 -19.97
C GLU A 34 -2.93 -7.59 -18.47
N PHE A 35 -2.23 -6.86 -17.59
CA PHE A 35 -2.37 -7.01 -16.14
C PHE A 35 -3.67 -6.39 -15.56
N LYS A 36 -4.36 -5.51 -16.30
CA LYS A 36 -5.66 -4.93 -15.90
C LYS A 36 -6.81 -5.81 -16.36
N GLU A 37 -6.77 -6.20 -17.63
CA GLU A 37 -7.78 -7.02 -18.31
C GLU A 37 -7.04 -8.08 -19.14
N PRO A 38 -6.79 -9.28 -18.57
CA PRO A 38 -6.03 -10.32 -19.24
C PRO A 38 -6.83 -10.88 -20.42
N SER A 39 -6.18 -10.91 -21.57
CA SER A 39 -6.72 -11.46 -22.81
C SER A 39 -6.84 -12.99 -22.73
N ASP A 40 -7.69 -13.51 -23.60
CA ASP A 40 -7.95 -14.93 -23.75
C ASP A 40 -6.66 -15.73 -24.07
N GLU A 41 -5.71 -15.16 -24.83
CA GLU A 41 -4.42 -15.83 -25.10
C GLU A 41 -3.51 -15.87 -23.85
N PHE A 42 -3.46 -14.80 -23.05
CA PHE A 42 -2.65 -14.75 -21.83
C PHE A 42 -3.23 -15.60 -20.70
N VAL A 43 -4.56 -15.63 -20.55
CA VAL A 43 -5.26 -16.56 -19.65
C VAL A 43 -4.94 -18.00 -20.01
N LYS A 44 -4.96 -18.34 -21.30
CA LYS A 44 -4.60 -19.68 -21.80
C LYS A 44 -3.13 -20.02 -21.54
N LEU A 45 -2.21 -19.08 -21.74
CA LEU A 45 -0.78 -19.24 -21.48
C LEU A 45 -0.51 -19.49 -19.99
N LEU A 46 -1.09 -18.69 -19.09
CA LEU A 46 -0.91 -18.88 -17.65
C LEU A 46 -1.58 -20.18 -17.16
N ALA A 47 -2.79 -20.47 -17.63
CA ALA A 47 -3.50 -21.68 -17.23
C ALA A 47 -2.80 -22.97 -17.72
N SER A 48 -2.12 -22.97 -18.87
CA SER A 48 -1.37 -24.15 -19.34
C SER A 48 -0.12 -24.48 -18.52
N HIS A 49 0.30 -23.60 -17.59
CA HIS A 49 1.38 -23.88 -16.63
C HIS A 49 0.86 -24.44 -15.29
N VAL A 50 -0.46 -24.45 -15.06
CA VAL A 50 -1.08 -24.83 -13.78
C VAL A 50 -2.13 -25.94 -13.94
N TYR A 51 -2.74 -26.07 -15.12
CA TYR A 51 -3.76 -27.07 -15.42
C TYR A 51 -3.21 -28.20 -16.29
N GLU A 52 -2.90 -29.34 -15.67
CA GLU A 52 -2.55 -30.58 -16.37
C GLU A 52 -3.81 -31.20 -17.00
N GLY A 53 -4.15 -30.78 -18.22
CA GLY A 53 -5.28 -31.34 -18.96
C GLY A 53 -5.53 -30.68 -20.31
N ALA A 54 -6.46 -31.24 -21.08
CA ALA A 54 -6.88 -30.65 -22.34
C ALA A 54 -7.66 -29.34 -22.10
N PHE A 55 -7.19 -28.24 -22.69
CA PHE A 55 -7.71 -26.90 -22.42
C PHE A 55 -8.93 -26.57 -23.28
N TYR A 56 -10.13 -26.83 -22.74
CA TYR A 56 -11.42 -26.53 -23.37
C TYR A 56 -11.97 -25.16 -22.96
N ALA A 57 -12.94 -24.61 -23.71
CA ALA A 57 -13.59 -23.34 -23.40
C ALA A 57 -14.17 -23.28 -21.97
N SER A 58 -14.78 -24.36 -21.47
CA SER A 58 -15.32 -24.44 -20.11
C SER A 58 -14.25 -24.55 -19.00
N VAL A 59 -12.98 -24.75 -19.36
CA VAL A 59 -11.82 -24.55 -18.47
C VAL A 59 -11.42 -23.08 -18.51
N MET A 60 -11.31 -22.51 -19.71
CA MET A 60 -10.97 -21.13 -19.97
C MET A 60 -11.88 -20.11 -19.25
N GLU A 61 -13.20 -20.31 -19.29
CA GLU A 61 -14.18 -19.49 -18.56
C GLU A 61 -13.97 -19.50 -17.03
N LYS A 62 -13.49 -20.63 -16.47
CA LYS A 62 -13.18 -20.75 -15.04
C LYS A 62 -11.84 -20.11 -14.69
N PHE A 63 -10.85 -20.24 -15.57
CA PHE A 63 -9.51 -19.69 -15.34
C PHE A 63 -9.44 -18.17 -15.58
N ARG A 64 -10.25 -17.58 -16.46
CA ARG A 64 -10.28 -16.13 -16.71
C ARG A 64 -10.44 -15.27 -15.44
N PRO A 65 -11.43 -15.49 -14.54
CA PRO A 65 -11.53 -14.75 -13.29
C PRO A 65 -10.43 -15.12 -12.27
N LEU A 66 -9.93 -16.36 -12.26
CA LEU A 66 -8.86 -16.79 -11.38
C LEU A 66 -7.52 -16.12 -11.72
N VAL A 67 -7.16 -16.08 -13.01
CA VAL A 67 -5.99 -15.35 -13.53
C VAL A 67 -6.10 -13.86 -13.22
N ALA A 68 -7.28 -13.25 -13.46
CA ALA A 68 -7.51 -11.84 -13.14
C ALA A 68 -7.41 -11.52 -11.63
N LYS A 69 -7.74 -12.48 -10.74
CA LYS A 69 -7.49 -12.35 -9.30
C LYS A 69 -6.01 -12.51 -8.97
N ALA A 70 -5.36 -13.54 -9.50
CA ALA A 70 -3.95 -13.86 -9.24
C ALA A 70 -3.00 -12.73 -9.69
N LEU A 71 -3.23 -12.12 -10.86
CA LEU A 71 -2.43 -10.99 -11.35
C LEU A 71 -2.54 -9.75 -10.45
N LYS A 72 -3.74 -9.48 -9.90
CA LYS A 72 -3.97 -8.36 -8.96
C LYS A 72 -3.35 -8.62 -7.59
N GLN A 73 -3.41 -9.86 -7.12
CA GLN A 73 -2.76 -10.28 -5.89
C GLN A 73 -1.23 -10.19 -6.05
N TYR A 74 -0.65 -10.82 -7.06
CA TYR A 74 0.79 -10.75 -7.37
C TYR A 74 1.30 -9.31 -7.55
N LEU A 75 0.53 -8.41 -8.16
CA LEU A 75 0.90 -7.00 -8.25
C LEU A 75 0.92 -6.30 -6.87
N SER A 76 -0.07 -6.60 -6.02
CA SER A 76 -0.10 -6.10 -4.63
C SER A 76 1.08 -6.65 -3.83
N ASP A 77 1.37 -7.94 -3.97
CA ASP A 77 2.46 -8.64 -3.28
C ASP A 77 3.82 -8.09 -3.72
N GLN A 78 4.06 -7.90 -5.02
CA GLN A 78 5.28 -7.26 -5.55
C GLN A 78 5.44 -5.81 -5.10
N VAL A 79 4.34 -5.06 -4.93
CA VAL A 79 4.39 -3.70 -4.34
C VAL A 79 4.71 -3.78 -2.85
N ASN A 80 4.07 -4.69 -2.11
CA ASN A 80 4.29 -4.90 -0.68
C ASN A 80 5.72 -5.36 -0.38
N ASP A 81 6.24 -6.32 -1.13
CA ASP A 81 7.60 -6.83 -0.96
C ASP A 81 8.63 -5.76 -1.32
N ARG A 82 8.43 -5.02 -2.42
CA ARG A 82 9.30 -3.89 -2.75
C ARG A 82 9.24 -2.77 -1.69
N LEU A 83 8.11 -2.58 -1.03
CA LEU A 83 7.99 -1.68 0.12
C LEU A 83 8.72 -2.24 1.36
N LYS A 84 8.57 -3.53 1.69
CA LYS A 84 9.33 -4.18 2.78
C LYS A 84 10.83 -4.06 2.58
N THR A 85 11.35 -4.40 1.38
CA THR A 85 12.76 -4.27 1.03
C THR A 85 13.24 -2.82 1.09
N ALA A 86 12.41 -1.86 0.65
CA ALA A 86 12.74 -0.43 0.73
C ALA A 86 12.67 0.14 2.16
N LEU A 87 11.92 -0.48 3.07
CA LEU A 87 11.90 -0.16 4.51
C LEU A 87 13.02 -0.85 5.30
N GLY A 88 13.84 -1.70 4.67
CA GLY A 88 14.91 -2.43 5.36
C GLY A 88 14.44 -3.63 6.18
N ALA A 89 13.26 -4.17 5.88
CA ALA A 89 12.77 -5.41 6.49
C ALA A 89 13.41 -6.64 5.83
N ASP A 90 14.69 -6.89 6.14
CA ASP A 90 15.25 -8.23 6.11
C ASP A 90 14.55 -9.10 7.17
N ASP A 91 14.46 -10.41 6.91
CA ASP A 91 13.80 -11.43 7.75
C ASP A 91 12.32 -11.19 8.11
N ILE A 92 11.45 -11.24 7.10
CA ILE A 92 10.23 -12.07 7.21
C ILE A 92 10.27 -13.11 6.08
N LYS A 93 10.59 -14.35 6.43
CA LYS A 93 10.53 -15.48 5.50
C LYS A 93 9.08 -15.73 5.12
N ILE A 94 8.81 -15.81 3.82
CA ILE A 94 7.53 -16.28 3.28
C ILE A 94 7.60 -17.81 3.24
N ASP A 95 7.08 -18.47 4.27
CA ASP A 95 6.74 -19.89 4.16
C ASP A 95 5.41 -20.04 3.41
N THR A 96 5.37 -21.00 2.49
CA THR A 96 4.27 -21.18 1.54
C THR A 96 3.40 -22.39 1.92
N ILE A 97 2.07 -22.22 1.88
CA ILE A 97 1.10 -23.12 1.20
C ILE A 97 1.16 -24.62 1.67
N GLU A 98 0.15 -25.25 2.31
CA GLU A 98 -1.32 -25.10 2.19
C GLU A 98 -2.08 -25.58 3.49
N PRO A 99 -3.30 -26.20 3.54
CA PRO A 99 -4.35 -25.66 4.42
C PRO A 99 -4.93 -26.59 5.52
N ASP A 100 -5.95 -26.04 6.21
CA ASP A 100 -7.11 -26.69 6.87
C ASP A 100 -7.15 -26.83 8.41
N ALA A 101 -8.38 -26.79 8.93
CA ALA A 101 -8.92 -27.20 10.24
C ALA A 101 -8.24 -26.81 11.59
N ASN A 102 -8.79 -25.71 12.16
CA ASN A 102 -9.33 -25.58 13.55
C ASN A 102 -8.48 -25.76 14.83
N GLU A 103 -8.94 -25.02 15.85
CA GLU A 103 -8.80 -25.21 17.31
C GLU A 103 -7.47 -24.87 18.04
N GLU A 104 -7.63 -23.86 18.91
CA GLU A 104 -6.99 -23.50 20.19
C GLU A 104 -6.00 -24.54 20.78
N THR A 105 -4.87 -24.17 21.40
CA THR A 105 -4.79 -23.44 22.69
C THR A 105 -3.37 -22.89 22.97
N ASN A 106 -3.25 -21.88 23.85
CA ASN A 106 -2.19 -21.48 24.82
C ASN A 106 -0.85 -22.29 24.92
N ASP A 107 0.30 -21.74 25.36
CA ASP A 107 0.64 -20.46 26.03
C ASP A 107 2.16 -20.15 25.96
N GLU A 108 2.58 -18.92 26.34
CA GLU A 108 3.92 -18.51 26.89
C GLU A 108 5.22 -18.76 26.04
N ASP A 109 6.36 -18.06 26.17
CA ASP A 109 6.86 -16.73 26.65
C ASP A 109 8.37 -16.68 26.22
N GLU A 110 9.20 -15.62 26.09
CA GLU A 110 9.27 -14.17 26.37
C GLU A 110 9.92 -13.52 25.09
N SER A 111 10.08 -12.22 24.80
CA SER A 111 9.97 -10.91 25.48
C SER A 111 9.93 -9.81 24.38
N GLY A 112 9.44 -8.58 24.56
CA GLY A 112 8.75 -7.93 25.68
C GLY A 112 8.70 -6.41 25.46
N GLY A 113 7.65 -5.71 25.95
CA GLY A 113 7.53 -4.25 25.75
C GLY A 113 6.11 -3.65 25.75
N ASN A 114 5.27 -4.05 26.71
CA ASN A 114 3.96 -3.50 27.08
C ASN A 114 3.31 -2.41 26.19
N ASP A 115 2.15 -2.73 25.61
CA ASP A 115 0.88 -2.44 26.30
C ASP A 115 -0.23 -3.36 25.73
N ASP A 116 -0.57 -4.41 26.48
CA ASP A 116 -1.75 -5.24 26.19
C ASP A 116 -3.00 -4.64 26.85
N ASP A 117 -3.78 -3.94 26.05
CA ASP A 117 -5.18 -3.65 26.31
C ASP A 117 -5.89 -3.76 24.96
N GLY A 118 -6.89 -4.65 24.83
CA GLY A 118 -7.38 -5.21 23.56
C GLY A 118 -7.78 -4.21 22.46
N ILE A 119 -6.78 -3.64 21.78
CA ILE A 119 -6.84 -2.55 20.82
C ILE A 119 -6.10 -3.06 19.58
N VAL A 120 -6.81 -3.79 18.73
CA VAL A 120 -6.27 -4.33 17.48
C VAL A 120 -6.29 -3.22 16.44
N THR A 121 -5.19 -2.47 16.35
CA THR A 121 -4.99 -1.46 15.31
C THR A 121 -5.23 -2.06 13.92
N THR A 122 -6.26 -1.58 13.24
CA THR A 122 -6.66 -2.15 11.96
C THR A 122 -5.79 -1.66 10.80
N GLU A 123 -5.69 -2.46 9.73
CA GLU A 123 -5.00 -2.04 8.49
C GLU A 123 -5.60 -0.74 7.92
N GLU A 124 -6.90 -0.51 8.12
CA GLU A 124 -7.59 0.70 7.69
C GLU A 124 -7.15 1.94 8.49
N GLU A 125 -6.90 1.80 9.79
CA GLU A 125 -6.39 2.88 10.64
C GLU A 125 -4.92 3.18 10.32
N ILE A 126 -4.10 2.15 10.06
CA ILE A 126 -2.74 2.32 9.55
C ILE A 126 -2.75 3.06 8.19
N ALA A 127 -3.68 2.72 7.29
CA ALA A 127 -3.85 3.41 6.02
C ALA A 127 -4.33 4.86 6.19
N GLY A 128 -5.28 5.11 7.09
CA GLY A 128 -5.76 6.45 7.44
C GLY A 128 -4.66 7.31 8.04
N TYR A 129 -3.87 6.76 8.96
CA TYR A 129 -2.67 7.41 9.51
C TYR A 129 -1.65 7.75 8.42
N ARG A 130 -1.34 6.82 7.50
CA ARG A 130 -0.43 7.09 6.38
C ARG A 130 -0.92 8.24 5.49
N ILE A 131 -2.22 8.33 5.22
CA ILE A 131 -2.82 9.46 4.47
C ILE A 131 -2.66 10.79 5.24
N ILE A 132 -2.97 10.80 6.55
CA ILE A 132 -2.89 12.00 7.39
C ILE A 132 -1.43 12.45 7.58
N LYS A 133 -0.50 11.51 7.76
CA LYS A 133 0.95 11.76 7.79
C LYS A 133 1.44 12.37 6.47
N ALA A 134 0.97 11.87 5.32
CA ALA A 134 1.30 12.45 4.01
C ALA A 134 0.73 13.87 3.80
N ILE A 135 -0.47 14.15 4.34
CA ILE A 135 -1.05 15.51 4.34
C ILE A 135 -0.21 16.45 5.22
N ALA A 136 0.06 16.04 6.46
CA ALA A 136 0.83 16.82 7.45
C ALA A 136 2.29 17.06 7.04
N CYS A 137 2.90 16.15 6.26
CA CYS A 137 4.23 16.28 5.67
C CYS A 137 4.43 17.54 4.79
N SER A 138 3.35 18.25 4.44
CA SER A 138 3.40 19.56 3.77
C SER A 138 3.92 20.69 4.68
N ASP A 139 3.74 20.56 6.00
CA ASP A 139 3.89 21.64 6.98
C ASP A 139 4.76 21.24 8.20
N VAL A 140 4.90 19.94 8.49
CA VAL A 140 5.75 19.39 9.56
C VAL A 140 6.55 18.19 9.09
N ASP A 141 7.66 17.90 9.78
CA ASP A 141 8.43 16.69 9.57
C ASP A 141 7.59 15.43 9.86
N PRO A 142 7.57 14.43 8.96
CA PRO A 142 6.79 13.20 9.16
C PRO A 142 7.15 12.41 10.41
N GLU A 143 8.37 12.51 10.96
CA GLU A 143 8.75 11.86 12.22
C GLU A 143 7.96 12.41 13.42
N ARG A 144 7.55 13.68 13.37
CA ARG A 144 6.79 14.35 14.44
C ARG A 144 5.32 13.93 14.53
N VAL A 145 4.82 13.21 13.52
CA VAL A 145 3.41 12.78 13.43
C VAL A 145 3.29 11.35 13.92
N THR A 146 2.92 11.16 15.20
CA THR A 146 2.73 9.84 15.81
C THR A 146 1.28 9.39 15.78
N MET A 147 1.07 8.09 15.92
CA MET A 147 -0.23 7.45 16.08
C MET A 147 -0.23 6.72 17.42
N ARG A 148 -1.36 6.77 18.13
CA ARG A 148 -1.60 6.01 19.34
C ARG A 148 -3.04 5.55 19.34
N ASP A 149 -3.25 4.25 19.42
CA ASP A 149 -4.58 3.68 19.35
C ASP A 149 -5.28 3.66 20.72
N ALA A 150 -6.61 3.57 20.71
CA ALA A 150 -7.43 3.52 21.91
C ALA A 150 -8.79 2.85 21.61
N LYS A 151 -9.35 2.15 22.61
CA LYS A 151 -10.61 1.35 22.56
C LYS A 151 -11.83 1.92 21.81
N GLY A 152 -11.88 3.21 21.51
CA GLY A 152 -12.96 3.82 20.73
C GLY A 152 -12.52 4.75 19.59
N TYR A 153 -11.22 4.93 19.36
CA TYR A 153 -10.64 5.72 18.27
C TYR A 153 -9.11 5.59 18.22
N CYS A 154 -8.54 5.44 17.02
CA CYS A 154 -7.14 5.73 16.78
C CYS A 154 -6.88 7.25 16.86
N ALA A 155 -5.89 7.69 17.63
CA ALA A 155 -5.51 9.09 17.78
C ALA A 155 -4.20 9.41 17.04
N ILE A 156 -4.13 10.58 16.39
CA ILE A 156 -2.94 11.06 15.69
C ILE A 156 -2.48 12.36 16.33
N PHE A 157 -1.21 12.41 16.74
CA PHE A 157 -0.63 13.49 17.54
C PHE A 157 0.56 14.16 16.83
N LEU A 158 0.81 15.42 17.18
CA LEU A 158 2.07 16.10 16.90
C LEU A 158 2.98 16.03 18.13
N ASP A 159 4.28 15.76 17.92
CA ASP A 159 5.31 15.68 18.96
C ASP A 159 5.04 14.61 20.04
N ASP A 160 4.31 13.53 19.69
CA ASP A 160 3.74 12.52 20.59
C ASP A 160 2.97 13.08 21.80
N ASN A 161 2.46 14.30 21.68
CA ASN A 161 1.96 15.04 22.81
C ASN A 161 0.43 14.95 22.89
N ASN A 162 -0.09 14.34 23.96
CA ASN A 162 -1.53 14.29 24.26
C ASN A 162 -2.25 15.67 24.27
N ARG A 163 -1.50 16.79 24.35
CA ARG A 163 -2.03 18.17 24.25
C ARG A 163 -2.08 18.72 22.82
N LYS A 164 -1.48 18.04 21.84
CA LYS A 164 -1.46 18.36 20.40
C LYS A 164 -2.10 17.24 19.53
N PRO A 165 -3.37 16.83 19.77
CA PRO A 165 -4.07 15.92 18.86
C PRO A 165 -4.39 16.62 17.54
N ILE A 166 -3.99 16.02 16.41
CA ILE A 166 -4.26 16.57 15.07
C ILE A 166 -5.61 16.03 14.57
N VAL A 167 -5.82 14.72 14.69
CA VAL A 167 -7.00 14.01 14.15
C VAL A 167 -7.33 12.80 15.05
N ARG A 168 -8.60 12.38 15.08
CA ARG A 168 -9.03 11.06 15.57
C ARG A 168 -9.70 10.26 14.46
N LEU A 169 -9.33 9.00 14.30
CA LEU A 169 -9.98 8.06 13.39
C LEU A 169 -11.03 7.24 14.17
N TYR A 170 -12.27 7.24 13.70
CA TYR A 170 -13.36 6.45 14.27
C TYR A 170 -13.77 5.38 13.25
N PHE A 171 -12.97 4.33 13.10
CA PHE A 171 -13.22 3.26 12.12
C PHE A 171 -13.89 2.01 12.74
N ASN A 172 -13.98 1.94 14.08
CA ASN A 172 -14.62 0.87 14.85
C ASN A 172 -16.17 0.77 14.67
N THR A 173 -16.74 1.52 13.73
CA THR A 173 -18.17 1.54 13.42
C THR A 173 -18.42 1.41 11.91
N LYS A 174 -19.55 0.80 11.53
CA LYS A 174 -19.93 0.54 10.13
C LYS A 174 -19.93 1.79 9.24
N GLN A 175 -20.27 2.96 9.82
CA GLN A 175 -19.94 4.25 9.23
C GLN A 175 -18.63 4.73 9.85
N LYS A 176 -17.67 5.13 9.01
CA LYS A 176 -16.39 5.70 9.46
C LYS A 176 -16.54 7.20 9.70
N TYR A 177 -15.85 7.73 10.70
CA TYR A 177 -15.80 9.17 10.94
C TYR A 177 -14.36 9.67 11.12
N LEU A 178 -14.13 10.88 10.64
CA LEU A 178 -12.93 11.67 10.82
C LEU A 178 -13.20 12.71 11.92
N GLY A 179 -12.50 12.58 13.05
CA GLY A 179 -12.53 13.51 14.16
C GLY A 179 -11.56 14.67 13.92
N VAL A 180 -12.07 15.80 13.46
CA VAL A 180 -11.30 17.04 13.25
C VAL A 180 -11.46 17.95 14.48
N PHE A 181 -10.44 18.74 14.81
CA PHE A 181 -10.48 19.69 15.93
C PHE A 181 -10.75 21.13 15.45
N ASP A 182 -11.50 21.88 16.25
CA ASP A 182 -11.86 23.28 16.04
C ASP A 182 -11.03 24.24 16.92
N GLU A 183 -11.13 25.55 16.68
CA GLU A 183 -10.57 26.62 17.53
C GLU A 183 -10.88 26.42 19.03
N ASN A 184 -12.04 25.86 19.37
CA ASN A 184 -12.43 25.62 20.76
C ASN A 184 -11.93 24.28 21.35
N LYS A 185 -11.08 23.54 20.61
CA LYS A 185 -10.66 22.15 20.89
C LYS A 185 -11.81 21.14 20.94
N ASN A 186 -12.96 21.51 20.41
CA ASN A 186 -14.07 20.59 20.16
C ASN A 186 -13.66 19.62 19.05
N CYS A 187 -13.98 18.33 19.22
CA CYS A 187 -13.74 17.29 18.22
C CYS A 187 -15.03 17.05 17.44
N GLU A 188 -15.14 17.59 16.23
CA GLU A 188 -16.28 17.35 15.35
C GLU A 188 -16.08 16.06 14.54
N ARG A 189 -17.15 15.28 14.33
CA ARG A 189 -17.09 13.97 13.65
C ARG A 189 -17.66 14.06 12.25
N MET A 190 -16.78 14.27 11.27
CA MET A 190 -17.12 14.27 9.85
C MET A 190 -17.34 12.82 9.36
N PRO A 191 -18.52 12.45 8.82
CA PRO A 191 -18.72 11.12 8.25
C PRO A 191 -17.91 10.96 6.96
N ILE A 192 -17.26 9.80 6.80
CA ILE A 192 -16.58 9.41 5.55
C ILE A 192 -17.01 8.01 5.13
N ASP A 193 -17.22 7.81 3.83
CA ASP A 193 -17.61 6.51 3.26
C ASP A 193 -16.40 5.67 2.80
N THR A 194 -15.28 6.34 2.52
CA THR A 194 -14.02 5.71 2.09
C THR A 194 -12.82 6.46 2.67
N LEU A 195 -11.65 5.79 2.75
CA LEU A 195 -10.39 6.42 3.19
C LEU A 195 -10.00 7.62 2.32
N ASN A 196 -10.38 7.63 1.03
CA ASN A 196 -10.15 8.77 0.14
C ASN A 196 -10.93 10.03 0.56
N GLY A 197 -11.99 9.89 1.37
CA GLY A 197 -12.72 11.02 1.95
C GLY A 197 -11.85 11.91 2.85
N ILE A 198 -10.77 11.38 3.43
CA ILE A 198 -9.82 12.15 4.27
C ILE A 198 -9.21 13.33 3.48
N TYR A 199 -8.99 13.17 2.16
CA TYR A 199 -8.42 14.24 1.33
C TYR A 199 -9.32 15.48 1.22
N ALA A 200 -10.65 15.33 1.35
CA ALA A 200 -11.59 16.46 1.35
C ALA A 200 -11.40 17.38 2.58
N TYR A 201 -10.85 16.84 3.67
CA TYR A 201 -10.56 17.56 4.91
C TYR A 201 -9.07 17.94 5.04
N SER A 202 -8.27 17.74 3.98
CA SER A 202 -6.82 17.94 4.01
C SER A 202 -6.37 19.40 4.20
N GLU A 203 -7.27 20.37 4.06
CA GLU A 203 -7.01 21.78 4.41
C GLU A 203 -7.14 21.99 5.93
N GLN A 204 -8.28 21.61 6.52
CA GLN A 204 -8.52 21.67 7.97
C GLN A 204 -7.45 20.92 8.79
N ILE A 205 -7.02 19.74 8.31
CA ILE A 205 -5.93 18.97 8.95
C ILE A 205 -4.63 19.79 8.97
N ARG A 206 -4.32 20.54 7.90
CA ARG A 206 -3.12 21.39 7.84
C ARG A 206 -3.26 22.68 8.64
N GLU A 207 -4.46 23.23 8.77
CA GLU A 207 -4.74 24.35 9.67
C GLU A 207 -4.50 23.96 11.13
N GLU A 208 -5.03 22.83 11.60
CA GLU A 208 -4.75 22.33 12.95
C GLU A 208 -3.26 21.97 13.14
N VAL A 209 -2.58 21.36 12.14
CA VAL A 209 -1.11 21.14 12.21
C VAL A 209 -0.35 22.46 12.41
N ARG A 210 -0.66 23.50 11.62
CA ARG A 210 -0.02 24.83 11.72
C ARG A 210 -0.30 25.52 13.04
N ARG A 211 -1.49 25.30 13.60
CA ARG A 211 -1.93 25.85 14.87
C ARG A 211 -1.32 25.14 16.08
N LEU A 212 -0.91 23.87 15.90
CA LEU A 212 -0.27 23.05 16.92
C LEU A 212 1.27 23.12 16.90
N LEU A 213 1.89 23.87 15.99
CA LEU A 213 3.35 24.04 15.93
C LEU A 213 3.92 24.75 17.18
#